data_AF-A0A6N2BLE9-F1
#
_entry.id   AF-A0A6N2BLE9-F1
#
_cell.length_a   1.000
_cell.length_b   1.000
_cell.length_c   1.000
_cell.angle_alpha   90.00
_cell.angle_beta   90.00
_cell.angle_gamma   90.00
#
_symmetry.space_group_name_H-M   'P 1'
#
loop_
_entity.id
_entity.type
_entity.pdbx_description
1 polymer ?
#
loop_
_entity_poly.entity_id
_entity_poly.type
_entity_poly.pdbx_seq_one_letter_code
_entity_poly.pdbx_strand_id
1 'polypeptide(L)' 'GNKVEVADLGGSVLTSTLGNPLGVLDRELSYTLHTLIQQCPLYRVDGKLVDEYLDKKRVEVAYNELLDKVRL' A
#
# COMPACT_ATOMS: atom_id res chain seq x y z
N GLY A 1 23.31 -10.03 -21.22
CA GLY A 1 22.23 -10.72 -20.51
C GLY A 1 20.97 -9.91 -20.70
N ASN A 2 19.90 -10.51 -21.21
CA ASN A 2 18.64 -9.80 -21.46
C ASN A 2 17.92 -9.56 -20.14
N LYS A 3 17.70 -8.29 -19.79
CA LYS A 3 16.88 -7.88 -18.65
C LYS A 3 15.43 -7.81 -19.13
N VAL A 4 14.52 -8.51 -18.46
CA VAL A 4 13.08 -8.42 -18.71
C VAL A 4 12.50 -7.47 -17.66
N GLU A 5 11.78 -6.46 -18.12
CA GLU A 5 11.07 -5.50 -17.26
C GLU A 5 9.61 -5.94 -17.17
N VAL A 6 9.08 -6.03 -15.95
CA VAL A 6 7.72 -6.48 -15.67
C VAL A 6 7.04 -5.43 -14.80
N ALA A 7 5.85 -5.02 -15.22
CA ALA A 7 4.99 -4.13 -14.46
C ALA A 7 3.53 -4.52 -14.72
N ASP A 8 2.75 -4.64 -13.66
CA ASP A 8 1.32 -4.92 -13.75
C ASP A 8 0.55 -3.66 -14.11
N LEU A 9 -0.30 -3.74 -15.14
CA LEU A 9 -1.20 -2.63 -15.55
C LEU A 9 -2.60 -2.76 -14.95
N GLY A 10 -2.85 -3.83 -14.18
CA GLY A 10 -4.14 -4.16 -13.57
C GLY A 10 -3.98 -4.54 -12.11
N GLY A 11 -4.73 -5.56 -11.66
CA GLY A 11 -4.63 -6.04 -10.29
C GLY A 11 -3.25 -6.59 -9.96
N SER A 12 -2.58 -6.00 -8.97
CA SER A 12 -1.21 -6.37 -8.55
C SER A 12 -1.07 -6.62 -7.04
N VAL A 13 -2.06 -6.21 -6.24
CA VAL A 13 -2.00 -6.29 -4.78
C VAL A 13 -2.98 -7.33 -4.26
N LEU A 14 -2.46 -8.30 -3.51
CA LEU A 14 -3.26 -9.19 -2.70
C LEU A 14 -3.47 -8.57 -1.30
N THR A 15 -4.70 -8.18 -0.98
CA THR A 15 -5.03 -7.44 0.25
C THR A 15 -4.87 -8.26 1.53
N SER A 16 -5.07 -9.57 1.45
CA SER A 16 -4.85 -10.54 2.52
C SER A 16 -4.89 -11.96 1.94
N THR A 17 -4.16 -12.89 2.54
CA THR A 17 -4.30 -14.33 2.26
C THR A 17 -5.32 -15.01 3.19
N LEU A 18 -5.66 -14.38 4.31
CA LEU A 18 -6.61 -14.94 5.28
C LEU A 18 -8.04 -14.77 4.80
N GLY A 19 -8.71 -15.89 4.51
CA GLY A 19 -10.09 -15.89 4.00
C GLY A 19 -10.23 -15.41 2.55
N ASN A 20 -9.10 -15.17 1.86
CA ASN A 20 -9.08 -14.80 0.46
C ASN A 20 -8.79 -16.03 -0.41
N PRO A 21 -9.66 -16.39 -1.38
CA PRO A 21 -9.43 -17.56 -2.24
C PRO A 21 -8.13 -17.49 -3.03
N LEU A 22 -7.62 -16.29 -3.33
CA LEU A 22 -6.33 -16.13 -4.03
C LEU A 22 -5.13 -16.59 -3.19
N GLY A 23 -5.27 -16.69 -1.86
CA GLY A 23 -4.23 -17.24 -0.99
C GLY A 23 -4.00 -18.74 -1.20
N VAL A 24 -4.98 -19.48 -1.72
CA VAL A 24 -4.80 -20.89 -2.11
C VAL A 24 -4.00 -20.99 -3.40
N LEU A 25 -4.27 -20.11 -4.36
CA LEU A 25 -3.60 -20.08 -5.67
C LEU A 25 -2.11 -19.76 -5.55
N ASP A 26 -1.71 -18.95 -4.57
CA ASP A 26 -0.30 -18.66 -4.29
C ASP A 26 0.52 -19.95 -4.06
N ARG A 27 -0.03 -20.85 -3.24
CA ARG A 27 0.61 -22.14 -2.92
C ARG A 27 0.66 -23.09 -4.11
N GLU A 28 -0.36 -23.09 -4.95
CA GLU A 28 -0.49 -24.04 -6.07
C GLU A 28 0.31 -23.62 -7.30
N LEU A 29 0.35 -22.32 -7.61
CA LEU A 29 0.98 -21.79 -8.81
C LEU A 29 2.40 -21.25 -8.57
N SER A 30 2.90 -21.35 -7.33
CA SER A 30 4.22 -20.86 -6.92
C SER A 30 4.43 -19.38 -7.25
N TYR A 31 3.41 -18.55 -7.04
CA TYR A 31 3.57 -17.11 -7.15
C TYR A 31 4.51 -16.61 -6.05
N THR A 32 5.24 -15.54 -6.34
CA THR A 32 6.07 -14.88 -5.32
C THR A 32 5.29 -13.68 -4.78
N LEU A 33 4.71 -13.83 -3.59
CA LEU A 33 4.12 -12.71 -2.86
C LEU A 33 5.18 -11.97 -2.06
N HIS A 34 5.18 -10.66 -2.19
CA HIS A 34 6.03 -9.76 -1.42
C HIS A 34 5.16 -8.90 -0.50
N THR A 35 5.48 -8.89 0.79
CA THR A 35 4.80 -8.01 1.75
C THR A 35 5.09 -6.55 1.41
N LEU A 36 4.04 -5.74 1.32
CA LEU A 36 4.15 -4.32 1.03
C LEU A 36 4.78 -3.56 2.20
N ILE A 37 5.80 -2.76 1.90
CA ILE A 37 6.39 -1.82 2.85
C ILE A 37 5.36 -0.72 3.15
N GLN A 38 5.01 -0.57 4.42
CA GLN A 38 3.97 0.39 4.85
C GLN A 38 4.50 1.82 5.01
N GLN A 39 5.82 2.02 5.05
CA GLN A 39 6.40 3.36 5.14
C GLN A 39 6.26 4.09 3.79
N CYS A 40 5.45 5.14 3.76
CA CYS A 40 5.18 5.95 2.57
C CYS A 40 5.60 7.41 2.82
N PRO A 41 6.82 7.83 2.41
CA PRO A 41 7.23 9.22 2.55
C PRO A 41 6.44 10.13 1.60
N LEU A 42 5.86 11.20 2.13
CA LEU A 42 5.17 12.20 1.33
C LEU A 42 6.11 13.32 0.89
N TYR A 43 5.87 13.83 -0.31
CA TYR A 43 6.62 14.93 -0.90
C TYR A 43 5.68 16.07 -1.29
N ARG A 44 6.13 17.29 -1.08
CA ARG A 44 5.45 18.51 -1.53
C ARG A 44 5.64 18.69 -3.03
N VAL A 45 4.88 19.61 -3.62
CA VAL A 45 4.97 19.97 -5.06
C VAL A 45 6.36 20.49 -5.48
N ASP A 46 7.14 21.02 -4.53
CA ASP A 46 8.53 21.44 -4.75
C ASP A 46 9.53 20.27 -4.64
N GLY A 47 9.05 19.04 -4.48
CA GLY A 47 9.85 17.83 -4.36
C GLY A 47 10.49 17.63 -2.98
N LYS A 48 10.23 18.50 -2.00
CA LYS A 48 10.77 18.34 -0.64
C LYS A 48 9.93 17.36 0.18
N LEU A 49 10.60 16.61 1.05
CA LEU A 49 9.95 15.75 2.02
C LEU A 49 9.01 16.56 2.93
N VAL A 50 7.83 15.98 3.18
CA VAL A 50 6.93 16.46 4.23
C VAL A 50 7.49 16.02 5.58
N ASP A 51 7.32 16.87 6.59
CA ASP A 51 7.67 16.54 7.97
C ASP A 51 6.84 15.35 8.48
N GLU A 52 7.51 14.34 9.02
CA GLU A 52 6.87 13.07 9.42
C GLU A 52 5.90 13.27 10.60
N TYR A 53 6.18 14.22 11.49
CA TYR A 53 5.27 14.53 12.59
C TYR A 53 4.00 15.20 12.06
N LEU A 54 4.12 16.14 11.13
CA LEU A 54 2.98 16.75 10.46
C LEU A 54 2.10 15.70 9.76
N ASP A 55 2.71 14.81 8.98
CA ASP A 55 2.01 13.74 8.26
C ASP A 55 1.28 12.79 9.22
N LYS A 56 2.04 12.07 10.07
CA LYS A 56 1.51 10.97 10.90
C LYS A 56 0.72 11.42 12.12
N LYS A 57 1.07 12.56 12.73
CA LYS A 57 0.48 12.97 14.04
C LYS A 57 -0.53 14.10 13.92
N ARG A 58 -0.59 14.80 12.79
CA ARG A 58 -1.61 15.84 12.56
C ARG A 58 -2.56 15.40 11.47
N VAL A 59 -2.06 15.23 10.24
CA VAL A 59 -2.92 15.09 9.06
C VAL A 59 -3.61 13.73 9.02
N GLU A 60 -2.84 12.64 9.14
CA GLU A 60 -3.39 11.28 9.10
C GLU A 60 -4.41 11.04 10.23
N VAL A 61 -4.10 11.49 11.45
CA VAL A 61 -5.01 11.38 12.61
C VAL A 61 -6.30 12.18 12.37
N ALA A 62 -6.19 13.45 11.98
CA ALA A 62 -7.37 14.28 11.72
C ALA A 62 -8.22 13.72 10.57
N TYR A 63 -7.60 13.18 9.52
CA TYR A 63 -8.31 12.53 8.42
C TYR A 63 -9.11 11.32 8.90
N ASN A 64 -8.50 10.43 9.68
CA ASN A 64 -9.18 9.26 10.23
C ASN A 64 -10.31 9.66 11.19
N GLU A 65 -10.12 10.67 12.04
CA GLU A 65 -11.18 11.19 12.91
C GLU A 65 -12.36 11.77 12.11
N LEU A 66 -12.11 12.40 10.96
CA LEU A 66 -13.17 12.88 10.08
C LEU A 66 -13.90 11.72 9.40
N LEU A 67 -13.19 10.69 8.95
CA LEU A 67 -13.82 9.48 8.40
C LEU A 67 -14.71 8.80 9.42
N ASP A 68 -14.25 8.68 10.67
CA ASP A 68 -15.02 8.05 11.75
C ASP A 68 -16.33 8.80 12.02
N LYS A 69 -16.33 10.13 11.90
CA LYS A 69 -17.55 10.97 12.05
C LYS A 69 -18.53 10.84 10.89
N VAL A 70 -18.07 10.48 9.70
CA VAL A 70 -18.94 10.26 8.52
C VAL A 70 -19.44 8.82 8.46
N ARG A 71 -18.84 7.92 9.25
CA ARG A 71 -19.06 6.49 9.10
C ARG A 71 -20.45 6.03 9.50
N LEU A 72 -21.17 6.75 10.37
CA LEU A 72 -22.60 6.56 10.72
C LEU A 72 -23.21 7.86 11.27
#